data_AF-A0ABD5QF27-F1
#
_entry.id   AF-A0ABD5QF27-F1
#
_cell.length_a   1.000
_cell.length_b   1.000
_cell.length_c   1.000
_cell.angle_alpha   90.00
_cell.angle_beta   90.00
_cell.angle_gamma   90.00
#
_symmetry.space_group_name_H-M   'P 1'
#
loop_
_entity.id
_entity.type
_entity.pdbx_description
1 polymer ?
#
loop_
_entity_poly.entity_id
_entity_poly.type
_entity_poly.pdbx_seq_one_letter_code
_entity_poly.pdbx_strand_id
1 'polypeptide(L)' 'MDRKCAEEGCGRPAAVELHLPWADNRLVCAAHGRVLGREDGVVADPVGDGSSLLENGEDGE' A
#
# COMPACT_ATOMS: atom_id res chain seq x y z
N MET A 1 4.23 7.75 -13.17
CA MET A 1 5.10 8.54 -12.28
C MET A 1 5.20 7.82 -10.95
N ASP A 2 6.39 7.36 -10.61
CA ASP A 2 6.68 6.60 -9.39
C ASP A 2 6.57 7.51 -8.17
N ARG A 3 5.52 7.33 -7.37
CA ARG A 3 5.38 8.02 -6.08
C ARG A 3 6.47 7.49 -5.16
N LYS A 4 7.15 8.33 -4.39
CA LYS A 4 8.20 7.88 -3.44
C LYS A 4 7.60 7.62 -2.07
N CYS A 5 8.26 6.76 -1.30
CA CYS A 5 7.92 6.51 0.09
C CYS A 5 7.99 7.82 0.90
N ALA A 6 6.95 8.10 1.68
CA ALA A 6 6.85 9.30 2.53
C ALA A 6 7.78 9.25 3.76
N GLU A 7 8.30 8.08 4.11
CA GLU A 7 9.25 7.91 5.21
C GLU A 7 10.59 8.61 4.94
N GLU A 8 11.08 9.33 5.94
CA GLU A 8 12.33 10.09 5.86
C GLU A 8 13.53 9.14 5.63
N GLY A 9 14.40 9.51 4.68
CA GLY A 9 15.55 8.68 4.30
C GLY A 9 15.20 7.47 3.42
N CYS A 10 13.94 7.30 3.00
CA CYS A 10 13.54 6.20 2.11
C CYS A 10 13.39 6.66 0.66
N GLY A 11 14.31 6.22 -0.22
CA GLY A 11 14.24 6.50 -1.66
C GLY A 11 13.40 5.51 -2.49
N ARG A 12 12.73 4.55 -1.85
CA ARG A 12 11.99 3.48 -2.54
C ARG A 12 10.66 3.98 -3.12
N PRO A 13 10.16 3.36 -4.20
CA PRO A 13 8.83 3.64 -4.71
C PRO A 13 7.77 3.26 -3.65
N ALA A 14 6.76 4.11 -3.52
CA ALA A 14 5.57 3.84 -2.74
C ALA A 14 4.74 2.76 -3.45
N ALA A 15 4.24 1.82 -2.65
CA ALA A 15 3.47 0.67 -3.10
C ALA A 15 2.25 0.41 -2.21
N VAL A 16 2.12 1.14 -1.10
CA VAL A 16 1.01 1.01 -0.15
C VAL A 16 0.56 2.39 0.29
N GLU A 17 -0.74 2.65 0.30
CA GLU A 17 -1.37 3.80 0.96
C GLU A 17 -1.85 3.36 2.35
N LEU A 18 -1.37 4.06 3.37
CA LEU A 18 -1.79 3.85 4.75
C LEU A 18 -2.92 4.81 5.07
N HIS A 19 -4.07 4.27 5.44
CA HIS A 19 -5.18 5.00 6.00
C HIS A 19 -5.06 5.02 7.52
N LEU A 20 -4.82 6.21 8.05
CA LEU A 20 -4.62 6.47 9.48
C LEU A 20 -5.89 7.17 10.01
N PRO A 21 -6.52 6.71 11.10
CA PRO A 21 -7.73 7.36 11.61
C PRO A 21 -7.45 8.68 12.35
N TRP A 22 -6.19 8.99 12.64
CA TRP A 22 -5.75 10.17 13.40
C TRP A 22 -4.82 11.10 12.61
N ALA A 23 -4.53 10.80 11.35
CA ALA A 23 -3.63 11.58 10.50
C ALA A 23 -4.02 11.41 9.03
N ASP A 24 -3.49 12.26 8.16
CA ASP A 24 -3.70 12.12 6.71
C ASP A 24 -3.12 10.80 6.17
N ASN A 25 -3.72 10.31 5.07
CA ASN A 25 -3.25 9.11 4.39
C ASN A 25 -1.81 9.30 3.91
N ARG A 26 -0.98 8.26 4.07
CA ARG A 26 0.44 8.31 3.72
C ARG A 26 0.84 7.21 2.75
N LEU A 27 1.56 7.58 1.70
CA LEU A 27 2.09 6.65 0.70
C LEU A 27 3.47 6.15 1.11
N VAL A 28 3.62 4.84 1.31
CA VAL A 28 4.85 4.21 1.76
C VAL A 28 5.24 3.03 0.88
N CYS A 29 6.52 2.63 0.93
CA CYS A 29 6.95 1.41 0.27
C CYS A 29 6.42 0.16 0.99
N ALA A 30 6.38 -0.99 0.30
CA ALA A 30 5.86 -2.24 0.85
C ALA A 30 6.55 -2.66 2.18
N ALA A 31 7.83 -2.33 2.35
CA ALA A 31 8.56 -2.62 3.58
C ALA A 31 8.03 -1.81 4.79
N HIS A 32 7.85 -0.50 4.63
CA HIS A 32 7.32 0.35 5.70
C HIS A 32 5.81 0.12 5.90
N GLY A 33 5.06 -0.13 4.83
CA GLY A 33 3.64 -0.48 4.91
C GLY A 33 3.40 -1.74 5.76
N ARG A 34 4.28 -2.75 5.67
CA ARG A 34 4.19 -3.97 6.50
C ARG A 34 4.42 -3.73 8.00
N VAL A 35 5.18 -2.69 8.35
CA VAL A 35 5.48 -2.34 9.74
C VAL A 35 4.38 -1.45 10.30
N LEU A 36 4.06 -0.37 9.60
CA LEU A 36 3.07 0.64 10.01
C LEU A 36 1.64 0.09 9.95
N GLY A 37 1.32 -0.78 8.98
CA GLY A 37 0.00 -1.42 8.88
C GLY A 37 -0.31 -2.45 9.97
N ARG A 38 0.59 -2.66 10.94
CA ARG A 38 0.32 -3.49 12.13
C ARG A 38 -0.23 -2.70 13.30
N GLU A 39 -0.20 -1.37 13.21
CA GLU A 39 -0.76 -0.50 14.23
C GLU A 39 -2.29 -0.62 14.27
N ASP A 40 -2.86 -0.52 15.47
CA ASP A 40 -4.30 -0.71 15.65
C ASP A 40 -5.08 0.39 14.92
N GLY A 41 -6.05 -0.02 14.11
CA GLY A 41 -6.87 0.88 13.31
C GLY A 41 -6.20 1.40 12.03
N VAL A 42 -4.97 0.98 11.71
CA VAL A 42 -4.31 1.33 10.44
C VAL A 42 -4.69 0.35 9.34
N VAL A 43 -5.16 0.87 8.21
CA VAL A 43 -5.48 0.06 7.02
C VAL A 43 -4.44 0.31 5.94
N ALA A 44 -3.80 -0.76 5.48
CA ALA A 44 -2.80 -0.72 4.42
C ALA A 44 -3.42 -1.17 3.09
N ASP A 45 -3.66 -0.21 2.19
CA ASP A 45 -4.18 -0.46 0.85
C ASP A 45 -3.04 -0.54 -0.18
N PRO A 46 -2.91 -1.63 -0.95
CA PRO A 46 -1.85 -1.76 -1.95
C PRO A 46 -2.11 -0.82 -3.14
N VAL A 47 -1.22 0.15 -3.34
CA VAL A 47 -1.27 1.09 -4.47
C VAL A 47 -0.24 0.69 -5.52
N GLY A 48 -0.66 -0.15 -6.46
CA GLY A 48 0.16 -0.64 -7.58
C GLY A 48 -0.45 -1.87 -8.22
N ASP A 49 0.05 -2.27 -9.40
CA ASP A 49 -0.47 -3.37 -10.23
C ASP A 49 -0.55 -4.76 -9.57
N GLY A 50 -0.16 -4.90 -8.31
CA GLY A 50 -0.33 -6.13 -7.53
C GLY A 50 -1.80 -6.50 -7.22
N SER A 51 -2.76 -5.61 -7.49
CA SER A 51 -4.20 -5.93 -7.40
C SER A 51 -4.76 -6.65 -8.64
N SER A 52 -3.98 -6.83 -9.71
CA SER A 52 -4.41 -7.50 -10.95
C SER A 52 -4.49 -9.05 -10.83
N LEU A 53 -4.03 -9.65 -9.72
CA LEU A 53 -4.14 -11.11 -9.50
C LEU A 53 -5.59 -11.62 -9.29
N LEU A 54 -6.60 -10.75 -9.38
CA LEU A 54 -8.03 -11.10 -9.36
C LEU A 54 -8.66 -11.10 -10.77
N GLU A 55 -7.87 -10.98 -11.84
CA GLU A 55 -8.35 -11.08 -13.22
C GLU A 55 -8.11 -12.48 -13.79
N ASN A 56 -8.86 -13.50 -13.34
CA ASN A 56 -9.51 -14.51 -14.20
C ASN A 56 -10.32 -15.50 -13.32
N GLY A 57 -11.56 -15.14 -13.01
CA GLY A 57 -12.62 -16.12 -12.80
C GLY A 57 -13.39 -16.23 -14.11
N GLU A 58 -13.14 -17.29 -14.88
CA GLU A 58 -14.04 -17.71 -15.95
C GLU A 58 -14.50 -19.14 -15.62
N ASP A 59 -15.57 -19.19 -14.84
CA ASP A 59 -16.51 -20.30 -14.79
C ASP A 59 -17.18 -20.43 -16.18
N GLY A 60 -17.05 -21.59 -16.82
CA GLY A 60 -17.71 -21.88 -18.10
C GLY A 60 -17.88 -23.38 -18.29
N GLU A 61 -19.14 -23.80 -18.43
CA GLU A 61 -19.71 -25.17 -18.44
C GLU A 61 -19.04 -26.25 -19.30
#